data_AF-A0A7G1IFV5-F1
#
_entry.id   AF-A0A7G1IFV5-F1
#
_cell.length_a   1.000
_cell.length_b   1.000
_cell.length_c   1.000
_cell.angle_alpha   90.00
_cell.angle_beta   90.00
_cell.angle_gamma   90.00
#
_symmetry.space_group_name_H-M   'P 1'
#
loop_
_entity.id
_entity.type
_entity.pdbx_description
1 polymer ?
#
loop_
_entity_poly.entity_id
_entity_poly.type
_entity_poly.pdbx_seq_one_letter_code
_entity_poly.pdbx_strand_id
1 'polypeptide(L)'
;MASRVNEALGLITTMGRAGLIAPMRPDRYLKIAAAMRREGMGFTAGFAGAAQRCPDRPGLIDELGTLTWRQLDERSSALAAALQDLPAGPRKSSASCAATIAGSSRL
;
A
#
# COMPACT_ATOMS: atom_id res chain seq x y z
N MET A 1 3.16 -16.79 28.69
CA MET A 1 3.74 -16.44 27.37
C MET A 1 3.42 -17.46 26.27
N ALA A 2 3.62 -18.78 26.49
CA ALA A 2 3.45 -19.79 25.43
C ALA A 2 2.04 -19.87 24.79
N SER A 3 0.99 -19.61 25.56
CA SER A 3 -0.40 -19.63 25.05
C SER A 3 -0.67 -18.53 24.02
N ARG A 4 -0.22 -17.29 24.27
CA ARG A 4 -0.37 -16.17 23.33
C ARG A 4 0.41 -16.35 22.05
N VAL A 5 1.56 -17.03 22.12
CA VAL A 5 2.35 -17.38 20.92
C VAL A 5 1.59 -18.40 20.08
N ASN A 6 0.97 -19.40 20.72
CA ASN A 6 0.19 -20.41 20.00
C ASN A 6 -1.10 -19.83 19.39
N GLU A 7 -1.79 -18.91 20.08
CA GLU A 7 -2.92 -18.17 19.53
C GLU A 7 -2.51 -17.27 18.36
N ALA A 8 -1.41 -16.53 18.48
CA ALA A 8 -0.90 -15.69 17.40
C ALA A 8 -0.54 -16.53 16.17
N LEU A 9 0.09 -17.69 16.35
CA LEU A 9 0.37 -18.64 15.27
C LEU A 9 -0.91 -19.20 14.65
N GLY A 10 -1.92 -19.53 15.46
CA GLY A 10 -3.24 -19.96 14.99
C GLY A 10 -3.95 -18.89 14.16
N LEU A 11 -3.87 -17.63 14.58
CA LEU A 11 -4.47 -16.50 13.86
C LEU A 11 -3.76 -16.27 12.52
N ILE A 12 -2.41 -16.24 12.54
CA ILE A 12 -1.59 -16.06 11.35
C ILE A 12 -1.84 -17.18 10.33
N THR A 13 -1.92 -18.44 10.78
CA THR A 13 -2.20 -19.58 9.89
C THR A 13 -3.61 -19.53 9.31
N THR A 14 -4.59 -19.05 10.08
CA THR A 14 -5.97 -18.86 9.61
C THR A 14 -6.06 -17.73 8.58
N MET A 15 -5.37 -16.60 8.82
CA MET A 15 -5.27 -15.48 7.86
C MET A 15 -4.52 -15.88 6.59
N GLY A 16 -3.49 -16.73 6.70
CA GLY A 16 -2.80 -17.31 5.56
C GLY A 16 -3.70 -18.24 4.74
N ARG A 17 -4.47 -19.11 5.39
CA ARG A 17 -5.46 -19.98 4.72
C ARG A 17 -6.60 -19.21 4.07
N ALA A 18 -7.03 -18.10 4.66
CA ALA A 18 -8.04 -17.22 4.11
C ALA A 18 -7.54 -16.39 2.90
N GLY A 19 -6.27 -16.52 2.52
CA GLY A 19 -5.66 -15.76 1.41
C GLY A 19 -5.37 -14.30 1.74
N LEU A 20 -5.60 -13.88 2.99
CA LEU A 20 -5.32 -12.52 3.46
C LEU A 20 -3.82 -12.24 3.56
N ILE A 21 -3.03 -13.28 3.84
CA ILE A 21 -1.57 -13.24 3.84
C ILE A 21 -1.08 -14.28 2.83
N ALA A 22 -0.71 -13.83 1.63
CA ALA A 22 -0.06 -14.71 0.66
C ALA A 22 1.25 -15.27 1.26
N PRO A 23 1.61 -16.54 1.03
CA PRO A 23 2.87 -17.11 1.51
C PRO A 23 4.06 -16.55 0.70
N MET A 24 4.38 -15.27 0.90
CA MET A 24 5.60 -14.63 0.41
C MET A 24 6.71 -14.77 1.44
N ARG A 25 7.96 -14.73 0.95
CA ARG A 25 9.14 -14.67 1.82
C ARG A 25 9.02 -13.49 2.80
N PRO A 26 9.34 -13.68 4.10
CA PRO A 26 9.14 -12.67 5.15
C PRO A 26 9.93 -11.37 4.91
N ASP A 27 11.08 -11.44 4.22
CA ASP A 27 11.84 -10.27 3.75
C ASP A 27 10.95 -9.29 2.95
N ARG A 28 10.07 -9.82 2.10
CA ARG A 28 9.20 -9.01 1.24
C ARG A 28 8.13 -8.28 2.07
N TYR A 29 7.67 -8.88 3.17
CA TYR A 29 6.78 -8.20 4.12
C TYR A 29 7.49 -7.06 4.84
N LEU A 30 8.76 -7.22 5.19
CA LEU A 30 9.55 -6.14 5.80
C LEU A 30 9.75 -4.97 4.84
N LYS A 31 9.99 -5.24 3.55
CA LYS A 31 10.08 -4.18 2.52
C LYS A 31 8.75 -3.46 2.31
N ILE A 32 7.64 -4.18 2.27
CA ILE A 32 6.29 -3.58 2.19
C ILE A 32 6.04 -2.71 3.42
N ALA A 33 6.36 -3.20 4.62
CA ALA A 33 6.19 -2.44 5.87
C ALA A 33 7.08 -1.18 5.90
N ALA A 34 8.31 -1.26 5.39
CA ALA A 34 9.21 -0.13 5.28
C ALA A 34 8.72 0.91 4.26
N ALA A 35 8.20 0.47 3.11
CA ALA A 35 7.58 1.36 2.12
C ALA A 35 6.33 2.05 2.69
N MET A 36 5.44 1.28 3.33
CA MET A 36 4.24 1.80 4.01
C MET A 36 4.57 2.81 5.12
N ARG A 37 5.67 2.60 5.86
CA ARG A 37 6.14 3.57 6.87
C ARG A 37 6.67 4.86 6.28
N ARG A 38 7.27 4.82 5.08
CA ARG A 38 7.83 6.00 4.42
C ARG A 38 6.75 6.86 3.76
N GLU A 39 5.72 6.22 3.21
CA GLU A 39 4.68 6.92 2.43
C GLU A 39 3.39 7.20 3.20
N GLY A 40 3.20 6.56 4.36
CA GLY A 40 1.99 6.70 5.19
C GLY A 40 0.89 5.72 4.80
N MET A 41 0.02 5.38 5.76
CA MET A 41 -1.13 4.48 5.54
C MET A 41 -2.27 5.24 4.85
N GLY A 42 -2.15 5.44 3.53
CA GLY A 42 -3.18 6.02 2.67
C GLY A 42 -3.60 5.07 1.55
N PHE A 43 -4.66 5.41 0.83
CA PHE A 43 -5.11 4.65 -0.35
C PHE A 43 -3.97 4.48 -1.38
N THR A 44 -3.10 5.48 -1.48
CA THR A 44 -1.91 5.48 -2.36
C THR A 44 -0.85 4.46 -1.96
N ALA A 45 -0.79 4.06 -0.68
CA ALA A 45 0.15 3.05 -0.20
C ALA A 45 -0.09 1.66 -0.80
N GLY A 46 -1.32 1.41 -1.30
CA GLY A 46 -1.64 0.22 -2.07
C GLY A 46 -0.81 0.10 -3.36
N PHE A 47 -0.52 1.23 -4.01
CA PHE A 47 0.29 1.28 -5.24
C PHE A 47 1.76 1.01 -4.96
N ALA A 48 2.35 1.67 -3.94
CA ALA A 48 3.72 1.38 -3.49
C ALA A 48 3.86 -0.09 -3.04
N GLY A 49 2.86 -0.61 -2.33
CA GLY A 49 2.80 -2.02 -1.93
C GLY A 49 2.67 -2.99 -3.12
N ALA A 50 2.01 -2.58 -4.21
CA ALA A 50 1.93 -3.37 -5.45
C ALA A 50 3.26 -3.33 -6.21
N ALA A 51 3.92 -2.17 -6.28
CA ALA A 51 5.27 -2.02 -6.85
C ALA A 51 6.31 -2.91 -6.16
N GLN A 52 6.23 -3.06 -4.83
CA GLN A 52 7.12 -3.97 -4.09
C GLN A 52 6.76 -5.46 -4.24
N ARG A 53 5.48 -5.79 -4.43
CA ARG A 53 5.02 -7.19 -4.55
C ARG A 53 5.24 -7.76 -5.95
N CYS A 54 4.93 -6.97 -6.97
CA CYS A 54 4.87 -7.40 -8.36
C CYS A 54 5.41 -6.31 -9.31
N PRO A 55 6.72 -5.97 -9.22
CA PRO A 55 7.29 -4.83 -9.94
C PRO A 55 7.16 -4.92 -11.47
N ASP A 56 7.31 -6.13 -12.03
CA ASP A 56 7.31 -6.37 -13.48
C ASP A 56 5.93 -6.66 -14.06
N ARG A 57 4.86 -6.65 -13.24
CA ARG A 57 3.50 -6.85 -13.73
C ARG A 57 2.90 -5.53 -14.24
N PRO A 58 2.04 -5.59 -15.28
CA PRO A 58 1.31 -4.43 -15.75
C PRO A 58 0.42 -3.89 -14.64
N GLY A 59 0.54 -2.60 -14.36
CA GLY A 59 -0.21 -1.89 -13.30
C GLY A 59 -1.19 -0.87 -13.84
N LEU A 60 -0.90 -0.29 -15.01
CA LEU A 60 -1.78 0.65 -15.69
C LEU A 60 -1.70 0.40 -17.20
N ILE A 61 -2.84 0.21 -17.85
CA ILE A 61 -2.95 0.07 -19.30
C ILE A 61 -3.72 1.30 -19.78
N ASP A 62 -3.09 2.08 -20.65
CA ASP A 62 -3.63 3.30 -21.23
C ASP A 62 -3.45 3.26 -22.77
N GLU A 63 -4.07 4.18 -23.48
CA GLU A 63 -3.96 4.34 -24.93
C GLU A 63 -2.50 4.60 -25.38
N LEU A 64 -1.68 5.16 -24.49
CA LEU A 64 -0.25 5.40 -24.69
C LEU A 64 0.63 4.17 -24.41
N GLY A 65 0.05 3.06 -23.96
CA GLY A 65 0.74 1.80 -23.69
C GLY A 65 0.56 1.31 -22.25
N THR A 66 1.29 0.23 -21.94
CA THR A 66 1.23 -0.44 -20.64
C THR A 66 2.40 -0.01 -19.76
N LEU A 67 2.10 0.47 -18.55
CA LEU A 67 3.07 0.76 -17.51
C LEU A 67 3.10 -0.35 -16.46
N THR A 68 4.30 -0.71 -16.03
CA THR A 68 4.49 -1.65 -14.91
C THR A 68 4.26 -0.95 -13.57
N TRP A 69 3.98 -1.73 -12.53
CA TRP A 69 3.83 -1.19 -11.17
C TRP A 69 5.04 -0.38 -10.70
N ARG A 70 6.25 -0.80 -11.07
CA ARG A 70 7.49 -0.07 -10.75
C ARG A 70 7.54 1.30 -11.43
N GLN A 71 7.23 1.37 -12.72
CA GLN A 71 7.29 2.62 -13.49
C GLN A 71 6.23 3.60 -13.03
N LEU A 72 5.04 3.10 -12.67
CA LEU A 72 3.95 3.91 -12.14
C LEU A 72 4.35 4.59 -10.81
N ASP A 73 4.97 3.84 -9.91
CA ASP A 73 5.44 4.30 -8.60
C ASP A 73 6.55 5.37 -8.73
N GLU A 74 7.53 5.13 -9.60
CA GLU A 74 8.65 6.04 -9.85
C GLU A 74 8.18 7.38 -10.43
N ARG A 75 7.27 7.35 -11.42
CA ARG A 75 6.68 8.57 -12.01
C ARG A 75 5.81 9.33 -11.00
N SER A 76 5.04 8.62 -10.19
CA SER A 76 4.20 9.23 -9.15
C SER A 76 5.07 9.91 -8.08
N SER A 77 6.17 9.28 -7.68
CA SER A 77 7.14 9.84 -6.75
C SER A 77 7.82 11.10 -7.31
N ALA A 78 8.22 11.08 -8.58
CA ALA A 78 8.79 12.25 -9.25
C ALA A 78 7.77 13.40 -9.35
N LEU A 79 6.51 13.12 -9.69
CA LEU A 79 5.44 14.11 -9.72
C LEU A 79 5.19 14.68 -8.32
N ALA A 80 5.16 13.84 -7.28
CA ALA A 80 4.97 14.29 -5.91
C ALA A 80 6.11 15.21 -5.45
N ALA A 81 7.36 14.92 -5.81
CA ALA A 81 8.50 15.80 -5.53
C ALA A 81 8.35 17.15 -6.24
N ALA A 82 8.02 17.15 -7.54
CA ALA A 82 7.82 18.38 -8.30
C ALA A 82 6.66 19.24 -7.75
N LEU A 83 5.58 18.60 -7.28
CA LEU A 83 4.45 19.30 -6.65
C LEU A 83 4.82 19.91 -5.29
N GLN A 84 5.78 19.34 -4.57
CA GLN A 84 6.27 19.91 -3.31
C GLN A 84 7.11 21.18 -3.56
N ASP A 85 7.78 21.27 -4.70
CA ASP A 85 8.59 22.42 -5.09
C ASP A 85 7.76 23.61 -5.61
N LEU A 86 6.49 23.38 -5.98
CA LEU A 86 5.59 24.48 -6.33
C LEU A 86 5.15 25.24 -5.07
N PRO A 87 5.03 26.59 -5.14
CA PRO A 87 4.45 27.39 -4.07
C PRO A 87 2.95 27.10 -3.96
N ALA A 88 2.61 26.02 -3.28
CA ALA A 88 1.23 25.65 -3.00
C ALA A 88 0.67 26.59 -1.92
N GLY A 89 -0.44 27.27 -2.23
CA GLY A 89 -1.27 27.94 -1.24
C GLY A 89 -1.68 26.99 -0.09
N PRO A 90 -2.25 27.52 1.01
CA PRO A 90 -2.44 26.77 2.25
C PRO A 90 -3.01 25.37 1.98
N ARG A 91 -2.23 24.34 2.35
CA ARG A 91 -2.63 22.94 2.23
C ARG A 91 -3.93 22.78 3.02
N LYS A 92 -5.04 22.65 2.30
CA LYS A 92 -6.29 22.17 2.89
C LYS A 92 -6.07 20.69 3.17
N SER A 93 -5.52 20.37 4.34
CA SER A 93 -5.49 19.00 4.83
C SER A 93 -6.95 18.58 5.03
N SER A 94 -7.53 17.95 4.01
CA SER A 94 -8.80 17.25 4.16
C SER A 94 -8.52 15.96 4.93
N ALA A 95 -8.20 16.10 6.22
CA ALA A 95 -8.17 15.02 7.21
C ALA A 95 -9.51 14.25 7.29
N SER A 96 -10.54 14.71 6.57
CA SER A 96 -11.88 14.13 6.50
C SER A 96 -12.01 12.89 5.59
N CYS A 97 -11.11 12.64 4.64
CA CYS A 97 -11.33 11.54 3.68
C CYS A 97 -11.04 10.13 4.24
N ALA A 98 -10.31 9.99 5.35
CA ALA A 98 -10.05 8.66 5.96
C ALA A 98 -11.21 8.13 6.81
N ALA A 99 -12.11 8.98 7.30
CA ALA A 99 -13.22 8.56 8.16
C ALA A 99 -14.44 8.02 7.38
N THR A 100 -14.59 8.39 6.10
CA THR A 100 -15.81 8.06 5.33
C THR A 100 -15.84 6.60 4.84
N ILE A 101 -14.68 5.99 4.57
CA ILE A 101 -14.59 4.61 4.06
C ILE A 101 -14.75 3.52 5.13
N ALA A 102 -14.71 3.86 6.43
CA ALA A 102 -14.98 2.91 7.52
C ALA A 102 -16.47 2.83 7.93
N GLY A 103 -17.34 3.65 7.33
CA GLY A 103 -18.74 3.80 7.74
C GLY A 103 -19.80 3.06 6.91
N SER A 104 -19.43 2.37 5.83
CA SER A 104 -20.40 1.72 4.92
C SER A 104 -20.26 0.18 4.89
N SER A 105 -20.29 -0.44 6.07
CA SER A 105 -20.61 -1.87 6.18
C SER A 105 -21.54 -2.08 7.37
N ARG A 106 -22.74 -1.49 7.28
CA ARG A 106 -23.89 -1.85 8.10
C ARG A 106 -25.16 -1.60 7.27
N LEU A 107 -25.40 -2.51 6.34
CA LEU A 107 -26.72 -2.90 5.83
C LEU A 107 -26.77 -4.42 5.86
#